data_AF-A0A849Q0F1-F1
#
_entry.id   AF-A0A849Q0F1-F1
#
_cell.length_a   1.000
_cell.length_b   1.000
_cell.length_c   1.000
_cell.angle_alpha   90.00
_cell.angle_beta   90.00
_cell.angle_gamma   90.00
#
_symmetry.space_group_name_H-M   'P 1'
#
loop_
_entity.id
_entity.type
_entity.pdbx_description
1 polymer ?
#
loop_
_entity_poly.entity_id
_entity_poly.type
_entity_poly.pdbx_seq_one_letter_code
_entity_poly.pdbx_strand_id
1 'polypeptide(L)'
;HVSRIAETMFTRAVKHLIDKGTLDPFKLRRMEDDTLFELMRADDDYAGEIAKRLDERRLYKRALHVGHEEVGEGVMHYRGKVERAEAEIADMVGIDSREILIDIPKKPEIAEMKALIKMNGKMVRLDEASNIVATLEKAHFDNWKMGVYTLKEHRDAVSKAAREFFGAKKETTQYRFSDIEG
;
A
#
# COMPACT_ATOMS: atom_id res chain seq x y z
N HIS A 1 -4.17 8.84 3.64
CA HIS A 1 -4.92 7.85 2.83
C HIS A 1 -5.05 8.26 1.36
N VAL A 2 -5.58 9.45 1.04
CA VAL A 2 -5.73 9.91 -0.36
C VAL A 2 -4.37 10.02 -1.07
N SER A 3 -3.37 10.57 -0.38
CA SER A 3 -2.01 10.71 -0.91
C SER A 3 -1.38 9.37 -1.30
N ARG A 4 -1.57 8.30 -0.51
CA ARG A 4 -1.06 6.95 -0.83
C ARG A 4 -1.68 6.36 -2.09
N ILE A 5 -2.97 6.62 -2.35
CA ILE A 5 -3.62 6.16 -3.58
C ILE A 5 -3.01 6.87 -4.79
N ALA A 6 -2.87 8.19 -4.73
CA ALA A 6 -2.26 8.96 -5.82
C ALA A 6 -0.80 8.55 -6.05
N GLU A 7 -0.02 8.36 -4.98
CA GLU A 7 1.35 7.87 -5.03
C GLU A 7 1.44 6.46 -5.64
N THR A 8 0.53 5.55 -5.29
CA THR A 8 0.50 4.18 -5.86
C THR A 8 0.16 4.21 -7.34
N MET A 9 -0.83 5.02 -7.74
CA MET A 9 -1.18 5.25 -9.15
C MET A 9 0.03 5.78 -9.92
N PHE A 10 0.65 6.84 -9.41
CA PHE A 10 1.83 7.47 -10.02
C PHE A 10 3.00 6.49 -10.14
N THR A 11 3.32 5.78 -9.06
CA THR A 11 4.39 4.77 -9.03
C THR A 11 4.14 3.68 -10.07
N ARG A 12 2.88 3.23 -10.24
CA ARG A 12 2.55 2.22 -11.25
C ARG A 12 2.72 2.74 -12.67
N ALA A 13 2.30 3.98 -12.94
CA ALA A 13 2.50 4.61 -14.25
C ALA A 13 3.99 4.76 -14.60
N VAL A 14 4.80 5.23 -13.65
CA VAL A 14 6.26 5.35 -13.83
C VAL A 14 6.89 3.97 -14.07
N LYS A 15 6.47 2.94 -13.32
CA LYS A 15 6.94 1.58 -13.54
C LYS A 15 6.55 1.05 -14.92
N HIS A 16 5.32 1.30 -15.37
CA HIS A 16 4.87 0.92 -16.71
C HIS A 16 5.76 1.54 -17.80
N LEU A 17 6.10 2.84 -17.68
CA LEU A 17 7.02 3.51 -18.61
C LEU A 17 8.42 2.90 -18.61
N ILE A 18 8.90 2.43 -17.45
CA ILE A 18 10.18 1.73 -17.33
C ILE A 18 10.11 0.37 -18.02
N ASP A 19 9.08 -0.43 -17.71
CA ASP A 19 8.94 -1.80 -18.22
C ASP A 19 8.79 -1.83 -19.76
N LYS A 20 8.16 -0.81 -20.34
CA LYS A 20 8.06 -0.65 -21.81
C LYS A 20 9.29 0.01 -22.46
N GLY A 21 10.28 0.44 -21.67
CA GLY A 21 11.53 1.03 -22.15
C GLY A 21 11.48 2.50 -22.55
N THR A 22 10.37 3.20 -22.31
CA THR A 22 10.26 4.66 -22.58
C THR A 22 10.96 5.51 -21.53
N LEU A 23 11.03 5.03 -20.29
CA LEU A 23 11.74 5.68 -19.20
C LEU A 23 12.94 4.83 -18.77
N ASP A 24 14.13 5.42 -18.82
CA ASP A 24 15.33 4.80 -18.26
C ASP A 24 15.39 5.01 -16.72
N PRO A 25 15.43 3.94 -15.90
CA PRO A 25 15.54 4.05 -14.44
C PRO A 25 16.74 4.86 -13.94
N PHE A 26 17.85 4.88 -14.69
CA PHE A 26 19.02 5.67 -14.31
C PHE A 26 18.81 7.16 -14.57
N LYS A 27 18.02 7.52 -15.59
CA LYS A 27 17.65 8.91 -15.88
C LYS A 27 16.63 9.44 -14.87
N LEU A 28 15.69 8.59 -14.43
CA LEU A 28 14.66 8.96 -13.45
C LEU A 28 15.24 9.67 -12.21
N ARG A 29 16.41 9.23 -11.72
CA ARG A 29 17.07 9.82 -10.54
C ARG A 29 17.47 11.29 -10.68
N ARG A 30 17.51 11.82 -11.90
CA ARG A 30 17.91 13.19 -12.23
C ARG A 30 16.77 14.00 -12.85
N MET A 31 15.58 13.41 -12.98
CA MET A 31 14.42 14.08 -13.55
C MET A 31 13.72 14.92 -12.50
N GLU A 32 13.17 16.04 -12.94
CA GLU A 32 12.26 16.86 -12.16
C GLU A 32 10.83 16.31 -12.30
N ASP A 33 9.99 16.62 -11.31
CA ASP A 33 8.61 16.11 -11.24
C ASP A 33 7.79 16.50 -12.47
N ASP A 34 7.92 17.74 -12.96
CA ASP A 34 7.20 18.24 -14.14
C ASP A 34 7.59 17.47 -15.40
N THR A 35 8.88 17.21 -15.61
CA THR A 35 9.37 16.42 -16.75
C THR A 35 8.86 14.98 -16.69
N LEU A 36 8.80 14.39 -15.49
CA LEU A 36 8.26 13.06 -15.30
C LEU A 36 6.76 13.00 -15.60
N PHE A 37 6.01 14.02 -15.17
CA PHE A 37 4.58 14.15 -15.48
C PHE A 37 4.32 14.37 -16.97
N GLU A 38 5.12 15.19 -17.65
CA GLU A 38 5.04 15.38 -19.10
C GLU A 38 5.28 14.08 -19.85
N LEU A 39 6.26 13.29 -19.43
CA LEU A 39 6.53 11.98 -20.02
C LEU A 39 5.34 11.02 -19.84
N MET A 40 4.72 11.03 -18.67
CA MET A 40 3.49 10.26 -18.44
C MET A 40 2.32 10.75 -19.31
N ARG A 41 2.14 12.07 -19.49
CA ARG A 41 1.07 12.61 -20.35
C ARG A 41 1.27 12.31 -21.83
N ALA A 42 2.52 12.17 -22.27
CA ALA A 42 2.86 11.83 -23.65
C ALA A 42 2.64 10.35 -24.00
N ASP A 43 2.39 9.52 -22.99
CA ASP A 43 2.06 8.11 -23.16
C ASP A 43 0.64 7.92 -23.70
N ASP A 44 0.49 7.05 -24.68
CA ASP A 44 -0.79 6.70 -25.32
C ASP A 44 -1.46 5.44 -24.74
N ASP A 45 -0.84 4.82 -23.74
CA ASP A 45 -1.32 3.64 -23.02
C ASP A 45 -1.64 4.00 -21.54
N TYR A 46 -1.16 3.17 -20.61
CA TYR A 46 -1.59 3.16 -19.22
C TYR A 46 -1.09 4.38 -18.42
N ALA A 47 0.14 4.83 -18.66
CA ALA A 47 0.69 5.96 -17.92
C ALA A 47 -0.04 7.27 -18.29
N GLY A 48 -0.46 7.40 -19.54
CA GLY A 48 -1.28 8.52 -20.02
C GLY A 48 -2.66 8.55 -19.37
N GLU A 49 -3.31 7.39 -19.26
CA GLU A 49 -4.59 7.27 -18.56
C GLU A 49 -4.47 7.67 -17.08
N ILE A 50 -3.42 7.18 -16.40
CA ILE A 50 -3.16 7.51 -15.01
C ILE A 50 -2.86 9.00 -14.83
N ALA A 51 -2.03 9.61 -15.71
CA ALA A 51 -1.74 11.03 -15.67
C ALA A 51 -3.02 11.86 -15.78
N LYS A 52 -3.89 11.55 -16.75
CA LYS A 52 -5.20 12.20 -16.92
C LYS A 52 -6.07 12.08 -15.67
N ARG A 53 -6.11 10.88 -15.05
CA ARG A 53 -6.85 10.68 -13.80
C ARG A 53 -6.30 11.51 -12.65
N LEU A 54 -4.98 11.64 -12.53
CA LEU A 54 -4.34 12.45 -11.49
C LEU A 54 -4.63 13.94 -11.70
N ASP A 55 -4.50 14.44 -12.94
CA ASP A 55 -4.82 15.83 -13.31
C ASP A 55 -6.30 16.17 -13.00
N GLU A 56 -7.22 15.27 -13.34
CA GLU A 56 -8.66 15.42 -13.08
C GLU A 56 -9.08 15.05 -11.65
N ARG A 57 -8.12 14.71 -10.76
CA ARG A 57 -8.35 14.22 -9.40
C ARG A 57 -9.30 13.02 -9.31
N ARG A 58 -9.39 12.22 -10.37
CA ARG A 58 -10.14 10.96 -10.46
C ARG A 58 -9.32 9.78 -9.96
N LEU A 59 -9.02 9.80 -8.67
CA LEU A 59 -8.26 8.72 -8.01
C LEU A 59 -9.06 7.42 -7.95
N TYR A 60 -8.31 6.31 -7.91
CA TYR A 60 -8.86 5.00 -7.57
C TYR A 60 -9.55 5.03 -6.20
N LYS A 61 -10.50 4.13 -6.01
CA LYS A 61 -11.27 3.96 -4.78
C LYS A 61 -10.71 2.82 -3.96
N ARG A 62 -10.87 2.95 -2.64
CA ARG A 62 -10.43 1.95 -1.67
C ARG A 62 -11.37 0.75 -1.66
N ALA A 63 -10.88 -0.39 -2.14
CA ALA A 63 -11.59 -1.67 -2.06
C ALA A 63 -11.28 -2.40 -0.75
N LEU A 64 -10.03 -2.41 -0.31
CA LEU A 64 -9.61 -3.01 0.95
C LEU A 64 -8.59 -2.11 1.64
N HIS A 65 -8.66 -2.05 2.98
CA HIS A 65 -7.69 -1.31 3.77
C HIS A 65 -7.64 -1.85 5.18
N VAL A 66 -6.63 -2.66 5.44
CA VAL A 66 -6.57 -3.58 6.58
C VAL A 66 -5.23 -3.47 7.29
N GLY A 67 -5.26 -3.62 8.61
CA GLY A 67 -4.09 -3.62 9.48
C GLY A 67 -3.31 -4.92 9.43
N HIS A 68 -2.12 -4.89 10.02
CA HIS A 68 -1.22 -6.05 10.04
C HIS A 68 -1.85 -7.26 10.74
N GLU A 69 -2.65 -7.05 11.79
CA GLU A 69 -3.33 -8.13 12.53
C GLU A 69 -4.40 -8.85 11.71
N GLU A 70 -5.04 -8.17 10.75
CA GLU A 70 -6.14 -8.74 9.96
C GLU A 70 -5.64 -9.69 8.87
N VAL A 71 -4.47 -9.41 8.28
CA VAL A 71 -3.86 -10.17 7.17
C VAL A 71 -2.72 -11.09 7.61
N GLY A 72 -2.19 -10.88 8.82
CA GLY A 72 -1.07 -11.63 9.35
C GLY A 72 0.26 -11.39 8.61
N GLU A 73 1.33 -12.05 9.06
CA GLU A 73 2.68 -11.86 8.49
C GLU A 73 2.82 -12.36 7.05
N GLY A 74 1.94 -13.28 6.62
CA GLY A 74 1.95 -13.85 5.26
C GLY A 74 1.86 -12.79 4.17
N VAL A 75 1.18 -11.67 4.45
CA VAL A 75 1.01 -10.56 3.51
C VAL A 75 2.35 -9.99 2.99
N MET A 76 3.40 -10.03 3.81
CA MET A 76 4.71 -9.47 3.47
C MET A 76 5.39 -10.24 2.32
N HIS A 77 5.02 -11.51 2.10
CA HIS A 77 5.53 -12.30 0.98
C HIS A 77 5.11 -11.74 -0.38
N TYR A 78 3.98 -11.02 -0.45
CA TYR A 78 3.49 -10.41 -1.68
C TYR A 78 4.18 -9.09 -2.02
N ARG A 79 4.94 -8.47 -1.10
CA ARG A 79 5.58 -7.17 -1.34
C ARG A 79 6.55 -7.17 -2.54
N GLY A 80 7.19 -8.30 -2.84
CA GLY A 80 8.04 -8.46 -4.01
C GLY A 80 7.33 -8.97 -5.27
N LYS A 81 6.01 -9.23 -5.17
CA LYS A 81 5.19 -9.89 -6.20
C LYS A 81 3.80 -9.26 -6.28
N VAL A 82 3.72 -7.95 -6.05
CA VAL A 82 2.45 -7.22 -5.93
C VAL A 82 1.63 -7.34 -7.22
N GLU A 83 2.25 -7.21 -8.38
CA GLU A 83 1.59 -7.36 -9.68
C GLU A 83 1.00 -8.75 -9.91
N ARG A 84 1.64 -9.78 -9.37
CA ARG A 84 1.09 -11.13 -9.43
C ARG A 84 -0.16 -11.25 -8.57
N ALA A 85 -0.16 -10.67 -7.38
CA ALA A 85 -1.36 -10.63 -6.53
C ALA A 85 -2.48 -9.81 -7.16
N GLU A 86 -2.16 -8.70 -7.84
CA GLU A 86 -3.13 -7.90 -8.59
C GLU A 86 -3.75 -8.68 -9.74
N ALA A 87 -2.94 -9.40 -10.53
CA ALA A 87 -3.42 -10.26 -11.60
C ALA A 87 -4.33 -11.37 -11.07
N GLU A 88 -3.93 -12.06 -10.00
CA GLU A 88 -4.74 -13.12 -9.39
C GLU A 88 -6.09 -12.59 -8.87
N ILE A 89 -6.12 -11.40 -8.26
CA ILE A 89 -7.38 -10.77 -7.81
C ILE A 89 -8.21 -10.29 -9.00
N ALA A 90 -7.59 -9.75 -10.04
CA ALA A 90 -8.27 -9.28 -11.24
C ALA A 90 -8.94 -10.43 -12.00
N ASP A 91 -8.27 -11.58 -12.09
CA ASP A 91 -8.80 -12.82 -12.66
C ASP A 91 -10.02 -13.33 -11.88
N MET A 92 -10.02 -13.22 -10.54
CA MET A 92 -11.18 -13.59 -9.70
C MET A 92 -12.44 -12.77 -10.00
N VAL A 93 -12.29 -11.52 -10.47
CA VAL A 93 -13.41 -10.61 -10.74
C VAL A 93 -13.65 -10.34 -12.23
N GLY A 94 -12.77 -10.82 -13.11
CA GLY A 94 -12.86 -10.67 -14.55
C GLY A 94 -12.60 -9.27 -15.08
N ILE A 95 -11.62 -8.55 -14.50
CA ILE A 95 -11.20 -7.21 -14.97
C ILE A 95 -9.73 -7.19 -15.36
N ASP A 96 -9.25 -6.08 -15.94
CA ASP A 96 -7.83 -5.91 -16.21
C ASP A 96 -7.05 -5.70 -14.89
N SER A 97 -5.95 -6.42 -14.72
CA SER A 97 -5.01 -6.25 -13.59
C SER A 97 -4.54 -4.81 -13.38
N ARG A 98 -4.45 -4.01 -14.44
CA ARG A 98 -4.09 -2.58 -14.42
C ARG A 98 -5.11 -1.73 -13.65
N GLU A 99 -6.34 -2.21 -13.52
CA GLU A 99 -7.41 -1.57 -12.74
C GLU A 99 -7.36 -1.90 -11.24
N ILE A 100 -6.39 -2.70 -10.80
CA ILE A 100 -6.15 -3.01 -9.40
C ILE A 100 -4.74 -2.57 -9.01
N LEU A 101 -4.66 -1.81 -7.92
CA LEU A 101 -3.40 -1.38 -7.32
C LEU A 101 -3.36 -1.84 -5.87
N ILE A 102 -2.28 -2.51 -5.49
CA ILE A 102 -2.03 -3.01 -4.15
C ILE A 102 -0.81 -2.27 -3.57
N ASP A 103 -0.98 -1.74 -2.37
CA ASP A 103 0.07 -1.04 -1.63
C ASP A 103 0.34 -1.78 -0.31
N ILE A 104 1.51 -2.42 -0.24
CA ILE A 104 2.02 -3.14 0.94
C ILE A 104 3.24 -2.36 1.47
N PRO A 105 3.05 -1.48 2.48
CA PRO A 105 4.14 -0.73 3.05
C PRO A 105 5.14 -1.66 3.76
N LYS A 106 6.40 -1.22 3.88
CA LYS A 106 7.41 -1.94 4.65
C LYS A 106 6.95 -2.13 6.10
N LYS A 107 7.41 -3.21 6.73
CA LYS A 107 7.23 -3.39 8.18
C LYS A 107 7.87 -2.18 8.89
N PRO A 108 7.20 -1.56 9.88
CA PRO A 108 7.83 -0.50 10.66
C PRO A 108 9.11 -1.05 11.30
N GLU A 109 10.26 -0.45 11.00
CA GLU A 109 11.52 -0.73 11.69
C GLU A 109 11.73 0.41 12.68
N ILE A 110 11.52 0.18 13.98
CA ILE A 110 11.90 1.17 14.99
C ILE A 110 13.38 0.90 15.31
N ALA A 111 14.26 1.78 14.87
CA ALA A 111 15.71 1.61 15.03
C ALA A 111 16.10 1.49 16.51
N GLU A 112 15.38 2.18 17.41
CA GLU A 112 15.57 2.12 18.86
C GLU A 112 15.28 0.74 19.48
N MET A 113 14.56 -0.16 18.79
CA MET A 113 14.26 -1.52 19.28
C MET A 113 15.49 -2.43 19.36
N LYS A 114 16.48 -2.21 18.50
CA LYS A 114 17.70 -3.03 18.46
C LYS A 114 18.74 -2.56 19.49
N ALA A 115 18.46 -1.49 20.22
CA ALA A 115 19.34 -1.00 21.27
C ALA A 115 19.38 -2.01 22.42
N LEU A 116 20.58 -2.51 22.71
CA LEU A 116 20.83 -3.34 23.89
C LEU A 116 21.09 -2.40 25.07
N ILE A 117 20.34 -2.58 26.15
CA ILE A 117 20.59 -1.89 27.41
C ILE A 117 21.17 -2.85 28.44
N LYS A 118 22.05 -2.33 29.30
CA LYS A 118 22.66 -3.11 30.39
C LYS A 118 21.85 -2.91 31.67
N MET A 119 21.12 -3.95 32.10
CA MET A 119 20.42 -3.98 33.38
C MET A 119 21.00 -5.08 34.27
N ASN A 120 21.38 -4.74 35.51
CA ASN A 120 21.91 -5.68 36.49
C ASN A 120 23.02 -6.60 35.95
N GLY A 121 23.90 -6.05 35.10
CA GLY A 121 25.03 -6.79 34.52
C GLY A 121 24.71 -7.64 33.29
N LYS A 122 23.43 -7.76 32.89
CA LYS A 122 23.00 -8.47 31.67
C LYS A 122 22.63 -7.48 30.56
N MET A 123 22.94 -7.84 29.32
CA MET A 123 22.47 -7.12 28.13
C MET A 123 21.07 -7.62 27.80
N VAL A 124 20.09 -6.72 27.75
CA VAL A 124 18.69 -7.00 27.43
C VAL A 124 18.27 -6.05 26.31
N ARG A 125 17.40 -6.50 25.40
CA ARG A 125 16.86 -5.61 24.38
C ARG A 125 15.91 -4.60 25.02
N LEU A 126 15.88 -3.38 24.48
CA LEU A 126 15.10 -2.28 25.05
C LEU A 126 13.58 -2.54 25.00
N ASP A 127 13.09 -3.26 24.00
CA ASP A 127 11.68 -3.67 23.84
C ASP A 127 11.23 -4.68 24.91
N GLU A 128 12.12 -5.59 25.35
CA GLU A 128 11.84 -6.56 26.42
C GLU A 128 11.87 -5.92 27.82
N ALA A 129 12.64 -4.85 27.98
CA ALA A 129 12.84 -4.19 29.27
C ALA A 129 11.90 -2.98 29.51
N SER A 130 11.26 -2.45 28.46
CA SER A 130 10.45 -1.23 28.54
C SER A 130 9.06 -1.38 27.92
N ASN A 131 8.04 -1.31 28.77
CA ASN A 131 6.63 -1.26 28.36
C ASN A 131 6.33 -0.08 27.40
N ILE A 132 7.09 1.02 27.48
CA ILE A 132 6.92 2.17 26.59
C ILE A 132 7.32 1.80 25.16
N VAL A 133 8.43 1.07 24.99
CA VAL A 133 8.91 0.66 23.67
C VAL A 133 7.99 -0.39 23.04
N ALA A 134 7.48 -1.34 23.83
CA ALA A 134 6.46 -2.28 23.36
C ALA A 134 5.12 -1.59 22.99
N THR A 135 4.76 -0.50 23.69
CA THR A 135 3.56 0.30 23.35
C THR A 135 3.76 1.10 22.07
N LEU A 136 4.95 1.68 21.88
CA LEU A 136 5.33 2.35 20.64
C LEU A 136 5.32 1.37 19.45
N GLU A 137 5.85 0.16 19.62
CA GLU A 137 5.78 -0.90 18.60
C GLU A 137 4.35 -1.14 18.12
N LYS A 138 3.44 -1.41 19.06
CA LYS A 138 2.02 -1.62 18.75
C LYS A 138 1.42 -0.42 18.02
N ALA A 139 1.67 0.79 18.50
CA ALA A 139 1.19 2.01 17.85
C ALA A 139 1.70 2.17 16.41
N HIS A 140 2.93 1.73 16.11
CA HIS A 140 3.45 1.72 14.74
C HIS A 140 2.75 0.68 13.85
N PHE A 141 2.43 -0.51 14.37
CA PHE A 141 1.66 -1.52 13.65
C PHE A 141 0.19 -1.14 13.48
N ASP A 142 -0.41 -0.42 14.44
CA ASP A 142 -1.77 0.10 14.35
C ASP A 142 -1.94 1.07 13.17
N ASN A 143 -0.88 1.83 12.89
CA ASN A 143 -0.81 2.76 11.77
C ASN A 143 -0.39 2.10 10.45
N TRP A 144 0.15 0.88 10.49
CA TRP A 144 0.46 0.11 9.29
C TRP A 144 -0.85 -0.38 8.67
N LYS A 145 -1.05 -0.04 7.39
CA LYS A 145 -2.24 -0.46 6.64
C LYS A 145 -1.83 -0.87 5.23
N MET A 146 -2.21 -2.07 4.82
CA MET A 146 -2.19 -2.49 3.42
C MET A 146 -3.43 -1.91 2.72
N GLY A 147 -3.26 -1.43 1.48
CA GLY A 147 -4.35 -0.94 0.66
C GLY A 147 -4.54 -1.77 -0.61
N VAL A 148 -5.79 -1.98 -0.99
CA VAL A 148 -6.18 -2.39 -2.34
C VAL A 148 -7.09 -1.32 -2.92
N TYR A 149 -6.73 -0.83 -4.10
CA TYR A 149 -7.36 0.28 -4.78
C TYR A 149 -7.78 -0.15 -6.18
N THR A 150 -8.93 0.33 -6.63
CA THR A 150 -9.45 0.00 -7.98
C THR A 150 -10.39 1.09 -8.48
N LEU A 151 -10.97 0.93 -9.67
CA LEU A 151 -12.01 1.79 -10.20
C LEU A 151 -13.27 1.77 -9.33
N LYS A 152 -14.07 2.85 -9.40
CA LYS A 152 -15.25 3.00 -8.54
C LYS A 152 -16.28 1.89 -8.81
N GLU A 153 -16.43 1.55 -10.08
CA GLU A 153 -17.30 0.51 -10.63
C GLU A 153 -16.94 -0.90 -10.15
N HIS A 154 -15.67 -1.20 -9.90
CA HIS A 154 -15.20 -2.53 -9.49
C HIS A 154 -14.94 -2.66 -7.99
N ARG A 155 -15.10 -1.57 -7.23
CA ARG A 155 -14.75 -1.49 -5.81
C ARG A 155 -15.30 -2.66 -4.99
N ASP A 156 -16.59 -2.96 -5.12
CA ASP A 156 -17.24 -3.96 -4.25
C ASP A 156 -16.85 -5.40 -4.63
N ALA A 157 -16.68 -5.68 -5.93
CA ALA A 157 -16.20 -6.97 -6.41
C ALA A 157 -14.75 -7.22 -5.97
N VAL A 158 -13.87 -6.25 -6.21
CA VAL A 158 -12.46 -6.31 -5.80
C VAL A 158 -12.33 -6.38 -4.27
N SER A 159 -13.19 -5.70 -3.51
CA SER A 159 -13.18 -5.78 -2.04
C SER A 159 -13.37 -7.21 -1.54
N LYS A 160 -14.33 -7.94 -2.14
CA LYS A 160 -14.63 -9.33 -1.77
C LYS A 160 -13.47 -10.24 -2.16
N ALA A 161 -13.00 -10.15 -3.42
CA ALA A 161 -11.90 -10.97 -3.92
C ALA A 161 -10.60 -10.74 -3.15
N ALA A 162 -10.25 -9.48 -2.86
CA ALA A 162 -9.06 -9.16 -2.08
C ALA A 162 -9.12 -9.70 -0.65
N ARG A 163 -10.29 -9.66 0.02
CA ARG A 163 -10.44 -10.23 1.37
C ARG A 163 -10.23 -11.74 1.37
N GLU A 164 -10.79 -12.42 0.37
CA GLU A 164 -10.62 -13.87 0.19
C GLU A 164 -9.14 -14.21 -0.10
N PHE A 165 -8.53 -13.49 -1.05
CA PHE A 165 -7.14 -13.68 -1.44
C PHE A 165 -6.16 -13.52 -0.28
N PHE A 166 -6.29 -12.43 0.49
CA PHE A 166 -5.38 -12.15 1.61
C PHE A 166 -5.78 -12.84 2.91
N GLY A 167 -6.88 -13.59 2.94
CA GLY A 167 -7.42 -14.19 4.17
C GLY A 167 -7.74 -13.15 5.25
N ALA A 168 -8.06 -11.92 4.83
CA ALA A 168 -8.28 -10.80 5.76
C ALA A 168 -9.53 -11.06 6.59
N LYS A 169 -9.36 -11.23 7.91
CA LYS A 169 -10.50 -11.39 8.83
C LYS A 169 -11.31 -10.09 8.85
N LYS A 170 -12.64 -10.18 8.92
CA LYS A 170 -13.46 -8.99 9.14
C LYS A 170 -13.05 -8.36 10.48
N GLU A 171 -12.65 -7.08 10.46
CA GLU A 171 -12.74 -6.23 11.65
C GLU A 171 -14.12 -6.43 12.29
N THR A 172 -14.13 -6.75 13.58
CA THR A 172 -15.33 -6.55 14.39
C THR A 172 -15.53 -5.04 14.41
N THR A 173 -16.60 -4.54 13.81
CA THR A 173 -16.89 -3.10 13.77
C THR A 173 -16.93 -2.57 15.20
N GLN A 174 -15.81 -2.06 15.71
CA GLN A 174 -15.80 -1.21 16.88
C GLN A 174 -16.29 0.15 16.40
N TYR A 175 -17.60 0.37 16.53
CA TYR A 175 -18.18 1.69 16.43
C TYR A 175 -17.38 2.61 17.38
N ARG A 176 -16.77 3.67 16.84
CA ARG A 176 -16.35 4.78 17.70
C ARG A 176 -17.63 5.45 18.19
N PHE A 177 -17.63 5.88 19.46
CA PHE A 177 -18.76 6.58 20.07
C PHE A 177 -19.23 7.84 19.31
N SER A 178 -18.49 8.32 18.31
CA SER A 178 -18.91 9.39 17.39
C SER A 178 -20.01 8.98 16.41
N ASP A 179 -20.27 7.69 16.23
CA ASP A 179 -21.19 7.18 15.20
C ASP A 179 -22.56 6.78 15.78
N ILE A 180 -22.84 7.09 17.06
CA ILE A 180 -24.08 6.72 17.78
C ILE A 180 -24.98 7.95 18.06
N GLU A 181 -24.55 9.17 17.74
CA GLU A 181 -25.43 10.34 17.81
C GLU A 181 -25.78 10.85 16.41
N GLY A 182 -26.95 10.43 15.93
CA GLY A 182 -27.63 10.88 14.73
C GLY A 182 -29.06 10.36 14.69
#